data_AF-A0A7J6FIC8-F1
#
_entry.id   AF-A0A7J6FIC8-F1
#
_cell.length_a   1.000
_cell.length_b   1.000
_cell.length_c   1.000
_cell.angle_alpha   90.00
_cell.angle_beta   90.00
_cell.angle_gamma   90.00
#
_symmetry.space_group_name_H-M   'P 1'
#
loop_
_entity.id
_entity.type
_entity.pdbx_description
1 polymer ?
#
loop_
_entity_poly.entity_id
_entity_poly.type
_entity_poly.pdbx_seq_one_letter_code
_entity_poly.pdbx_strand_id
1 'polypeptide(L)' 'MIVLPPNTKKRAGRPKRRRISSKGEPNVQLKCGRCKKTGHNRKICTNPALPRKQQEPKQPRHKKAKTQQE' A
#
# COMPACT_ATOMS: atom_id res chain seq x y z
N MET A 1 -28.89 -0.48 19.28
CA MET A 1 -28.44 0.72 18.53
C MET A 1 -28.05 0.25 17.13
N ILE A 2 -28.70 0.76 16.08
CA ILE A 2 -28.41 0.34 14.70
C ILE A 2 -27.53 1.41 14.06
N VAL A 3 -26.31 1.04 13.68
CA VAL A 3 -25.38 1.94 12.98
C VAL A 3 -25.60 1.76 11.48
N LEU A 4 -26.15 2.78 10.82
CA LEU A 4 -26.32 2.78 9.37
C LEU A 4 -25.04 3.28 8.67
N PRO A 5 -24.71 2.75 7.48
CA PRO A 5 -23.59 3.26 6.70
C PRO A 5 -23.85 4.70 6.24
N PRO A 6 -22.79 5.49 5.98
CA PRO A 6 -22.94 6.86 5.51
C PRO A 6 -23.59 6.87 4.12
N ASN A 7 -24.64 7.68 3.97
CA ASN A 7 -25.39 7.80 2.71
C ASN A 7 -24.63 8.71 1.71
N THR A 8 -23.59 8.17 1.07
CA THR A 8 -22.76 8.93 0.13
C THR A 8 -23.09 8.60 -1.33
N LYS A 9 -23.34 9.63 -2.15
CA LYS A 9 -23.51 9.49 -3.60
C LYS A 9 -22.14 9.44 -4.30
N LYS A 10 -21.97 8.57 -5.32
CA LYS A 10 -20.80 8.62 -6.21
C LYS A 10 -20.78 9.98 -6.91
N ARG A 11 -19.62 10.63 -6.96
CA ARG A 11 -19.49 11.90 -7.71
C ARG A 11 -19.79 11.67 -9.20
N ALA A 12 -20.52 12.59 -9.80
CA ALA A 12 -20.76 12.59 -11.24
C ALA A 12 -19.43 12.79 -12.00
N GLY A 13 -19.26 12.08 -13.12
CA GLY A 13 -18.08 12.15 -13.97
C GLY A 13 -17.36 10.80 -14.17
N ARG A 14 -16.26 10.81 -14.91
CA ARG A 14 -15.49 9.60 -15.22
C ARG A 14 -14.78 9.09 -13.94
N PRO A 15 -14.98 7.82 -13.54
CA PRO A 15 -14.20 7.22 -12.48
C PRO A 15 -12.70 7.32 -12.79
N LYS A 16 -11.89 7.75 -11.82
CA LYS A 16 -10.44 7.74 -11.98
C LYS A 16 -9.96 6.30 -12.22
N ARG A 17 -9.04 6.12 -13.17
CA ARG A 17 -8.39 4.82 -13.43
C ARG A 17 -7.61 4.31 -12.20
N ARG A 18 -7.17 5.22 -11.32
CA ARG A 18 -6.49 4.91 -10.06
C ARG A 18 -7.30 5.40 -8.87
N ARG A 19 -7.30 4.61 -7.80
CA ARG A 19 -7.90 4.95 -6.50
C ARG A 19 -7.26 6.23 -5.94
N ILE A 20 -8.06 7.06 -5.28
CA ILE A 20 -7.58 8.18 -4.45
C ILE A 20 -7.29 7.61 -3.06
N SER A 21 -6.07 7.77 -2.56
CA SER A 21 -5.72 7.36 -1.20
C SER A 21 -6.30 8.32 -0.17
N SER A 22 -6.73 7.80 0.97
CA SER A 22 -7.15 8.62 2.12
C SER A 22 -5.93 9.25 2.81
N LYS A 23 -6.13 10.36 3.55
CA LYS A 23 -5.02 11.13 4.17
C LYS A 23 -4.13 10.30 5.11
N GLY A 24 -4.66 9.24 5.73
CA GLY A 24 -3.91 8.36 6.65
C GLY A 24 -3.29 7.12 6.00
N GLU A 25 -3.46 6.91 4.69
CA GLU A 25 -2.89 5.75 4.01
C GLU A 25 -1.44 6.02 3.61
N PRO A 26 -0.52 5.06 3.80
CA PRO A 26 0.85 5.21 3.34
C PRO A 26 0.89 5.27 1.81
N ASN A 27 1.72 6.16 1.27
CA ASN A 27 1.98 6.21 -0.16
C ASN A 27 2.81 5.00 -0.57
N VAL A 28 2.15 3.92 -0.98
CA VAL A 28 2.81 2.70 -1.44
C VAL A 28 3.38 2.93 -2.83
N GLN A 29 4.69 3.14 -2.91
CA GLN A 29 5.39 3.11 -4.18
C GLN A 29 5.36 1.70 -4.76
N LEU A 30 4.94 1.63 -6.02
CA LEU A 30 4.95 0.40 -6.80
C LEU A 30 6.39 -0.10 -6.97
N LYS A 31 6.69 -1.27 -6.42
CA LYS A 31 7.99 -1.95 -6.56
C LYS A 31 7.90 -3.06 -7.60
N CYS A 32 8.88 -3.11 -8.49
CA CYS A 32 8.94 -4.13 -9.52
C CYS A 32 9.38 -5.49 -8.93
N GLY A 33 8.61 -6.55 -9.14
CA GLY A 33 8.99 -7.89 -8.67
C GLY A 33 10.19 -8.52 -9.40
N ARG A 34 10.60 -8.02 -10.57
CA ARG A 34 11.78 -8.51 -11.32
C ARG A 34 13.08 -7.84 -10.86
N CYS A 35 13.11 -6.52 -10.89
CA CYS A 35 14.32 -5.74 -10.63
C CYS A 35 14.32 -5.00 -9.29
N LYS A 36 13.26 -5.14 -8.47
CA LYS A 36 13.08 -4.51 -7.15
C LYS A 36 13.14 -2.98 -7.12
N LYS A 37 13.34 -2.30 -8.25
CA LYS A 37 13.28 -0.83 -8.40
C LYS A 37 11.83 -0.34 -8.28
N THR A 38 11.66 0.91 -7.84
CA THR A 38 10.37 1.60 -7.73
C THR A 38 9.95 2.22 -9.07
N GLY A 39 8.68 2.60 -9.18
CA GLY A 39 8.14 3.37 -10.31
C GLY A 39 7.52 2.54 -11.44
N HIS A 40 7.76 1.22 -11.48
CA HIS A 40 7.20 0.37 -12.51
C HIS A 40 6.80 -1.02 -12.02
N ASN A 41 5.92 -1.67 -12.79
CA ASN A 41 5.42 -3.02 -12.52
C ASN A 41 6.27 -4.08 -13.24
N ARG A 42 6.20 -5.33 -12.77
CA ARG A 42 6.83 -6.48 -13.43
C ARG A 42 6.44 -6.60 -14.91
N LYS A 43 5.19 -6.25 -15.28
CA LYS A 43 4.69 -6.33 -16.66
C LYS A 43 5.41 -5.40 -17.64
N ILE A 44 5.78 -4.20 -17.19
CA ILE A 44 6.43 -3.15 -18.00
C ILE A 44 7.92 -3.01 -17.69
N CYS A 45 8.50 -4.01 -17.02
CA CYS A 45 9.90 -3.99 -16.61
C CYS A 45 10.81 -4.34 -17.79
N THR A 46 11.66 -3.38 -18.17
CA THR A 46 12.75 -3.53 -19.15
C THR A 46 14.08 -3.93 -18.51
N ASN A 47 14.21 -3.82 -17.19
CA ASN A 47 15.42 -4.21 -16.47
C ASN A 47 15.58 -5.76 -16.41
N PRO A 48 16.83 -6.27 -16.40
CA PRO A 48 17.10 -7.69 -16.17
C PRO A 48 16.65 -8.13 -14.77
N ALA A 49 16.42 -9.44 -14.60
CA ALA A 49 16.07 -10.01 -13.31
C ALA A 49 17.25 -9.88 -12.34
N LEU A 50 17.02 -9.33 -11.14
CA LEU A 50 18.06 -9.33 -10.12
C LEU A 50 18.23 -10.75 -9.56
N PRO A 51 19.47 -11.19 -9.27
CA PRO A 51 19.69 -12.45 -8.58
C PRO A 51 19.03 -12.44 -7.21
N ARG A 52 18.55 -13.61 -6.78
CA ARG A 52 17.89 -13.82 -5.49
C ARG A 52 18.89 -13.66 -4.33
N LYS A 53 19.27 -12.42 -3.99
CA LYS A 53 19.94 -12.16 -2.70
C LYS A 53 18.90 -12.28 -1.59
N GLN A 54 19.23 -13.12 -0.61
CA GLN A 54 18.41 -13.62 0.46
C GLN A 54 17.76 -12.47 1.25
N GLN A 55 16.57 -12.74 1.77
CA GLN A 55 15.68 -11.75 2.35
C GLN A 55 16.22 -11.37 3.74
N GLU A 56 16.55 -10.10 3.95
CA GLU A 56 16.68 -9.57 5.31
C GLU A 56 15.35 -9.79 6.06
N PRO A 57 15.38 -10.34 7.27
CA PRO A 57 14.16 -10.63 8.03
C PRO A 57 13.37 -9.34 8.22
N LYS A 58 12.10 -9.35 7.77
CA LYS A 58 11.21 -8.22 7.97
C LYS A 58 10.96 -8.07 9.48
N GLN A 59 11.49 -7.00 10.07
CA GLN A 59 11.24 -6.63 11.45
C GLN A 59 9.72 -6.66 11.74
N PRO A 60 9.27 -7.25 12.86
CA PRO A 60 7.87 -7.34 13.20
C PRO A 60 7.28 -5.92 13.34
N ARG A 61 6.12 -5.70 12.72
CA ARG A 61 5.35 -4.46 12.89
C ARG A 61 5.03 -4.28 14.37
N HIS A 62 5.40 -3.11 14.90
CA HIS A 62 5.34 -2.76 16.32
C HIS A 62 4.10 -3.33 17.03
N LYS A 63 4.33 -4.22 18.00
CA LYS A 63 3.32 -4.51 19.04
C LYS A 63 3.22 -3.23 19.87
N LYS A 64 2.08 -2.53 19.82
CA LYS A 64 1.84 -1.39 20.72
C LYS A 64 1.80 -1.92 22.14
N ALA A 65 2.85 -1.64 22.92
CA ALA A 65 2.81 -1.84 24.37
C ALA A 65 1.78 -0.88 24.95
N LYS A 66 0.89 -1.42 25.79
CA LYS A 66 -0.11 -0.68 26.54
C LYS A 66 0.58 -0.15 27.81
N THR A 67 0.91 1.12 27.86
CA THR A 67 1.36 1.76 29.10
C THR A 67 0.13 2.12 29.93
N GLN A 68 0.08 1.57 31.15
CA GLN A 68 -0.88 1.90 32.20
C GLN A 68 -0.40 3.20 32.87
N GLN A 69 -1.32 4.12 33.20
CA GLN A 69 -1.07 5.23 34.12
C GLN A 69 -2.14 5.16 35.21
N GLU A 70 -1.66 5.25 36.45
CA GLU A 70 -2.41 5.27 37.72
C GLU A 70 -3.46 6.37 37.81
#